data_AF-A0A4Q3X484-F1
#
_entry.id   AF-A0A4Q3X484-F1
#
_cell.length_a   1.000
_cell.length_b   1.000
_cell.length_c   1.000
_cell.angle_alpha   90.00
_cell.angle_beta   90.00
_cell.angle_gamma   90.00
#
_symmetry.space_group_name_H-M   'P 1'
#
loop_
_entity.id
_entity.type
_entity.pdbx_description
1 polymer ?
#
loop_
_entity_poly.entity_id
_entity_poly.type
_entity_poly.pdbx_seq_one_letter_code
_entity_poly.pdbx_strand_id
1 'polypeptide(L)'
;MKLPKKFSQKSRKVFFFIHLWTGLLIGLWFVMMGLTGSALAWKTEIAEWEARQITGATLPKAGDKIIPASKAIEAFQTAYPDVNFGRGGLNVPNSHGGYYSIISRSRGEGDERVTNVYLINPVTAQVYPPVDQAKLWIDITEHFHWSLLLGVRGVQTNGFLTFFTLFMLISGLWLWWPSNIKQLKQRIWWKKGVSLRRSLYDLHNMLGIYLFPMLVLLVITGLVICYNGQTEQSIRVGLNRLAGIKEEPRGERGGGGEGRGEGRAREGAAGRGSAAGATGARGAGAGRGEGAPRGERGAGRGEGAPRGEGAPRGEG
;
A
#
# COMPACT_ATOMS: atom_id res chain seq x y z
N MET A 1 -17.85 39.15 26.12
CA MET A 1 -18.54 39.49 24.85
C MET A 1 -19.80 38.62 24.73
N LYS A 2 -21.00 39.18 25.00
CA LYS A 2 -22.27 38.43 24.95
C LYS A 2 -22.80 38.46 23.52
N LEU A 3 -22.72 37.33 22.81
CA LEU A 3 -23.28 37.18 21.46
C LEU A 3 -24.81 37.43 21.46
N PRO A 4 -25.37 38.10 20.43
CA PRO A 4 -26.79 38.48 20.38
C PRO A 4 -27.71 37.24 20.33
N LYS A 5 -28.58 37.12 21.34
CA LYS A 5 -29.43 35.94 21.63
C LYS A 5 -30.45 35.54 20.55
N LYS A 6 -30.83 36.43 19.61
CA LYS A 6 -31.91 36.15 18.63
C LYS A 6 -31.45 35.43 17.34
N PHE A 7 -30.19 35.58 16.94
CA PHE A 7 -29.59 34.85 15.81
C PHE A 7 -29.24 33.38 16.15
N SER A 8 -29.42 32.98 17.42
CA SER A 8 -28.78 31.80 18.03
C SER A 8 -29.60 30.51 17.97
N GLN A 9 -30.94 30.55 17.91
CA GLN A 9 -31.78 29.34 18.05
C GLN A 9 -32.25 28.76 16.71
N LYS A 10 -32.69 29.61 15.77
CA LYS A 10 -33.12 29.16 14.44
C LYS A 10 -31.95 28.58 13.64
N SER A 11 -30.80 29.27 13.64
CA SER A 11 -29.57 28.80 12.99
C SER A 11 -29.10 27.47 13.58
N ARG A 12 -29.10 27.32 14.91
CA ARG A 12 -28.72 26.06 15.57
C ARG A 12 -29.63 24.88 15.18
N LYS A 13 -30.93 25.12 14.95
CA LYS A 13 -31.85 24.09 14.43
C LYS A 13 -31.52 23.69 13.00
N VAL A 14 -31.19 24.64 12.13
CA VAL A 14 -30.78 24.37 10.74
C VAL A 14 -29.47 23.60 10.71
N PHE A 15 -28.46 24.04 11.45
CA PHE A 15 -27.19 23.33 11.57
C PHE A 15 -27.37 21.93 12.17
N PHE A 16 -28.25 21.76 13.16
CA PHE A 16 -28.59 20.44 13.69
C PHE A 16 -29.24 19.55 12.63
N PHE A 17 -30.17 20.08 11.84
CA PHE A 17 -30.80 19.33 10.76
C PHE A 17 -29.77 18.90 9.70
N ILE A 18 -28.92 19.82 9.26
CA ILE A 18 -27.83 19.52 8.32
C ILE A 18 -26.92 18.46 8.91
N HIS A 19 -26.38 18.68 10.11
CA HIS A 19 -25.48 17.74 10.80
C HIS A 19 -26.12 16.37 11.02
N LEU A 20 -27.42 16.30 11.34
CA LEU A 20 -28.11 15.03 11.51
C LEU A 20 -28.10 14.22 10.22
N TRP A 21 -28.48 14.83 9.09
CA TRP A 21 -28.60 14.12 7.83
C TRP A 21 -27.24 13.85 7.17
N THR A 22 -26.34 14.84 7.14
CA THR A 22 -24.99 14.64 6.63
C THR A 22 -24.22 13.68 7.52
N GLY A 23 -24.39 13.75 8.84
CA GLY A 23 -23.78 12.84 9.81
C GLY A 23 -24.30 11.43 9.73
N LEU A 24 -25.54 11.21 9.32
CA LEU A 24 -26.06 9.87 9.07
C LEU A 24 -25.41 9.24 7.83
N LEU A 25 -25.26 10.00 6.74
CA LEU A 25 -24.61 9.53 5.52
C LEU A 25 -23.11 9.28 5.72
N ILE A 26 -22.40 10.25 6.30
CA ILE A 26 -20.96 10.14 6.57
C ILE A 26 -20.72 9.10 7.66
N GLY A 27 -21.59 9.03 8.67
CA GLY A 27 -21.51 8.02 9.73
C GLY A 27 -21.60 6.61 9.18
N LEU A 28 -22.45 6.36 8.18
CA LEU A 28 -22.51 5.07 7.49
C LEU A 28 -21.18 4.75 6.80
N TRP A 29 -20.63 5.70 6.05
CA TRP A 29 -19.30 5.54 5.45
C TRP A 29 -18.20 5.31 6.50
N PHE A 30 -18.23 6.06 7.60
CA PHE A 30 -17.26 5.96 8.68
C PHE A 30 -17.32 4.60 9.38
N VAL A 31 -18.52 4.02 9.55
CA VAL A 31 -18.70 2.66 10.06
C VAL A 31 -18.08 1.65 9.10
N MET A 32 -18.31 1.78 7.79
CA MET A 32 -17.67 0.89 6.80
C MET A 32 -16.14 0.97 6.87
N MET A 33 -15.58 2.18 7.00
CA MET A 33 -14.14 2.39 7.17
C MET A 33 -13.62 1.82 8.48
N GLY A 34 -14.36 1.98 9.58
CA GLY A 34 -14.00 1.39 10.87
C GLY A 34 -14.00 -0.14 10.85
N LEU A 35 -15.01 -0.77 10.24
CA LEU A 35 -15.10 -2.23 10.12
C LEU A 35 -13.99 -2.80 9.26
N THR A 36 -13.73 -2.20 8.10
CA THR A 36 -12.67 -2.64 7.19
C THR A 36 -11.29 -2.36 7.77
N GLY A 37 -11.06 -1.20 8.40
CA GLY A 37 -9.82 -0.89 9.09
C GLY A 37 -9.56 -1.82 10.28
N SER A 38 -10.62 -2.23 10.99
CA SER A 38 -10.50 -3.25 12.03
C SER A 38 -10.04 -4.57 11.43
N ALA A 39 -10.67 -5.07 10.36
CA ALA A 39 -10.22 -6.31 9.70
C ALA A 39 -8.75 -6.22 9.24
N LEU A 40 -8.33 -5.07 8.71
CA LEU A 40 -6.96 -4.85 8.24
C LEU A 40 -5.90 -4.82 9.35
N ALA A 41 -6.29 -4.60 10.61
CA ALA A 41 -5.36 -4.75 11.74
C ALA A 41 -4.82 -6.18 11.89
N TRP A 42 -5.50 -7.17 11.29
CA TRP A 42 -5.09 -8.57 11.23
C TRP A 42 -4.84 -9.03 9.78
N LYS A 43 -4.45 -8.12 8.89
CA LYS A 43 -4.31 -8.41 7.45
C LYS A 43 -3.41 -9.63 7.20
N THR A 44 -2.26 -9.67 7.88
CA THR A 44 -1.26 -10.73 7.76
C THR A 44 -1.81 -12.09 8.18
N GLU A 45 -2.49 -12.13 9.32
CA GLU A 45 -3.07 -13.34 9.91
C GLU A 45 -4.23 -13.87 9.06
N ILE A 46 -5.09 -12.97 8.57
CA ILE A 46 -6.22 -13.34 7.71
C ILE A 46 -5.70 -13.80 6.35
N ALA A 47 -4.76 -13.09 5.73
CA ALA A 47 -4.17 -13.48 4.45
C ALA A 47 -3.49 -14.86 4.54
N GLU A 48 -2.75 -15.12 5.62
CA GLU A 48 -2.16 -16.43 5.85
C GLU A 48 -3.24 -17.50 6.03
N TRP A 49 -4.27 -17.23 6.84
CA TRP A 49 -5.38 -18.15 7.04
C TRP A 49 -6.08 -18.50 5.72
N GLU A 50 -6.41 -17.51 4.88
CA GLU A 50 -7.01 -17.72 3.57
C GLU A 50 -6.09 -18.52 2.64
N ALA A 51 -4.81 -18.16 2.57
CA ALA A 51 -3.83 -18.86 1.76
C ALA A 51 -3.63 -20.33 2.21
N ARG A 52 -3.74 -20.62 3.51
CA ARG A 52 -3.73 -21.99 4.04
C ARG A 52 -4.97 -22.78 3.62
N GLN A 53 -6.15 -22.17 3.61
CA GLN A 53 -7.36 -22.83 3.11
C GLN A 53 -7.24 -23.20 1.63
N ILE A 54 -6.60 -22.35 0.82
CA ILE A 54 -6.41 -22.57 -0.61
C ILE A 54 -5.35 -23.64 -0.88
N THR A 55 -4.26 -23.64 -0.13
CA THR A 55 -3.10 -24.54 -0.36
C THR A 55 -3.16 -25.86 0.40
N GLY A 56 -4.08 -25.99 1.37
CA GLY A 56 -4.14 -27.15 2.27
C GLY A 56 -3.01 -27.20 3.30
N ALA A 57 -2.31 -26.09 3.52
CA ALA A 57 -1.17 -26.01 4.42
C ALA A 57 -1.59 -26.12 5.90
N THR A 58 -0.95 -27.04 6.65
CA THR A 58 -1.26 -27.34 8.05
C THR A 58 -0.34 -26.60 9.03
N LEU A 59 -0.95 -25.94 10.03
CA LEU A 59 -0.19 -25.18 11.02
C LEU A 59 0.90 -26.03 11.70
N PRO A 60 2.12 -25.48 11.89
CA PRO A 60 3.13 -26.06 12.75
C PRO A 60 2.59 -26.29 14.17
N LYS A 61 3.13 -27.29 14.88
CA LYS A 61 2.73 -27.53 16.28
C LYS A 61 3.37 -26.49 17.20
N ALA A 62 2.66 -26.14 18.27
CA ALA A 62 3.18 -25.22 19.28
C ALA A 62 4.46 -25.81 19.91
N GLY A 63 5.56 -25.06 19.85
CA GLY A 63 6.87 -25.46 20.36
C GLY A 63 7.86 -26.01 19.33
N ASP A 64 7.45 -26.11 18.06
CA ASP A 64 8.37 -26.53 16.99
C ASP A 64 9.49 -25.50 16.79
N LYS A 65 10.73 -25.99 16.58
CA LYS A 65 11.88 -25.13 16.33
C LYS A 65 11.81 -24.55 14.90
N ILE A 66 11.53 -23.26 14.82
CA ILE A 66 11.43 -22.54 13.55
C ILE A 66 12.82 -22.39 12.90
N ILE A 67 12.90 -22.65 11.60
CA ILE A 67 14.11 -22.42 10.80
C ILE A 67 14.38 -20.91 10.67
N PRO A 68 15.65 -20.48 10.57
CA PRO A 68 15.98 -19.08 10.28
C PRO A 68 15.40 -18.62 8.94
N ALA A 69 15.05 -17.33 8.85
CA ALA A 69 14.53 -16.72 7.64
C ALA A 69 15.41 -16.96 6.40
N SER A 70 16.74 -17.02 6.56
CA SER A 70 17.66 -17.31 5.47
C SER A 70 17.40 -18.68 4.83
N LYS A 71 17.15 -19.72 5.63
CA LYS A 71 16.84 -21.06 5.11
C LYS A 71 15.49 -21.10 4.40
N ALA A 72 14.50 -20.34 4.87
CA ALA A 72 13.22 -20.23 4.19
C ALA A 72 13.37 -19.54 2.82
N ILE A 73 14.20 -18.48 2.75
CA ILE A 73 14.51 -17.79 1.49
C ILE A 73 15.26 -18.72 0.53
N GLU A 74 16.25 -19.48 1.00
CA GLU A 74 16.99 -20.45 0.18
C GLU A 74 16.06 -21.54 -0.39
N ALA A 75 15.16 -22.09 0.43
CA ALA A 75 14.17 -23.07 -0.02
C ALA A 75 13.23 -22.48 -1.08
N PHE A 76 12.81 -21.23 -0.90
CA PHE A 76 12.01 -20.50 -1.87
C PHE A 76 12.73 -20.28 -3.20
N GLN A 77 13.97 -19.79 -3.16
CA GLN A 77 14.79 -19.55 -4.35
C GLN A 77 15.09 -20.86 -5.09
N THR A 78 15.20 -21.98 -4.37
CA THR A 78 15.38 -23.31 -4.97
C THR A 78 14.10 -23.77 -5.67
N ALA A 79 12.93 -23.55 -5.06
CA ALA A 79 11.64 -23.95 -5.62
C ALA A 79 11.20 -23.05 -6.78
N TYR A 80 11.54 -21.76 -6.74
CA TYR A 80 11.14 -20.74 -7.69
C TYR A 80 12.34 -19.87 -8.13
N PRO A 81 13.30 -20.42 -8.88
CA PRO A 81 14.52 -19.71 -9.27
C PRO A 81 14.26 -18.50 -10.17
N ASP A 82 13.18 -18.53 -10.95
CA ASP A 82 12.80 -17.48 -11.89
C ASP A 82 12.01 -16.33 -11.23
N VAL A 83 11.63 -16.47 -9.96
CA VAL A 83 10.82 -15.48 -9.25
C VAL A 83 11.73 -14.52 -8.47
N ASN A 84 11.79 -13.27 -8.94
CA ASN A 84 12.61 -12.25 -8.29
C ASN A 84 11.94 -11.72 -7.01
N PHE A 85 12.41 -12.18 -5.84
CA PHE A 85 11.88 -11.82 -4.52
C PHE A 85 12.15 -10.36 -4.12
N GLY A 86 13.08 -9.66 -4.78
CA GLY A 86 13.62 -8.37 -4.31
C GLY A 86 12.62 -7.20 -4.24
N ARG A 87 11.36 -7.39 -4.64
CA ARG A 87 10.34 -6.34 -4.66
C ARG A 87 9.11 -6.60 -3.78
N GLY A 88 9.05 -7.74 -3.09
CA GLY A 88 7.99 -7.99 -2.12
C GLY A 88 8.56 -8.45 -0.78
N GLY A 89 7.86 -8.07 0.28
CA GLY A 89 8.34 -8.27 1.65
C GLY A 89 8.34 -9.75 2.03
N LEU A 90 9.18 -10.08 3.00
CA LEU A 90 9.10 -11.32 3.76
C LEU A 90 8.33 -11.05 5.04
N ASN A 91 7.19 -11.72 5.21
CA ASN A 91 6.53 -11.82 6.51
C ASN A 91 7.14 -12.99 7.26
N VAL A 92 7.55 -12.73 8.51
CA VAL A 92 8.15 -13.73 9.40
C VAL A 92 7.05 -14.28 10.31
N PRO A 93 7.04 -15.59 10.61
CA PRO A 93 6.11 -16.17 11.58
C PRO A 93 6.12 -15.39 12.90
N ASN A 94 4.94 -15.04 13.39
CA ASN A 94 4.80 -14.41 14.71
C ASN A 94 4.90 -15.47 15.83
N SER A 95 4.94 -15.01 17.09
CA SER A 95 5.02 -15.86 18.28
C SER A 95 3.84 -16.81 18.50
N HIS A 96 2.77 -16.71 17.70
CA HIS A 96 1.60 -17.60 17.76
C HIS A 96 1.64 -18.72 16.72
N GLY A 97 2.76 -18.86 16.01
CA GLY A 97 2.90 -19.79 14.91
C GLY A 97 2.32 -19.18 13.63
N GLY A 98 3.02 -19.36 12.52
CA GLY A 98 2.64 -18.79 11.25
C GLY A 98 3.60 -19.24 10.16
N TYR A 99 3.35 -18.85 8.94
CA TYR A 99 4.19 -19.18 7.79
C TYR A 99 5.13 -18.03 7.46
N TYR A 100 6.28 -18.35 6.88
CA TYR A 100 6.98 -17.33 6.12
C TYR A 100 6.14 -17.05 4.87
N SER A 101 5.79 -15.79 4.64
CA SER A 101 5.05 -15.38 3.44
C SER A 101 5.90 -14.44 2.61
N ILE A 102 6.15 -14.83 1.37
CA ILE A 102 6.83 -14.00 0.37
C ILE A 102 5.79 -13.50 -0.60
N ILE A 103 5.74 -12.18 -0.77
CA ILE A 103 4.94 -11.55 -1.79
C ILE A 103 5.83 -11.36 -3.01
N SER A 104 5.39 -11.76 -4.20
CA SER A 104 6.11 -11.48 -5.44
C SER A 104 5.16 -10.97 -6.51
N ARG A 105 5.63 -9.99 -7.29
CA ARG A 105 4.89 -9.50 -8.46
C ARG A 105 5.44 -10.20 -9.69
N SER A 106 4.61 -11.01 -10.32
CA SER A 106 4.93 -11.71 -11.55
C SER A 106 4.00 -11.24 -12.68
N ARG A 107 4.41 -11.55 -13.91
CA ARG A 107 3.57 -11.36 -15.10
C ARG A 107 2.73 -12.63 -15.27
N GLY A 108 1.41 -12.51 -15.16
CA GLY A 108 0.45 -13.57 -15.41
C GLY A 108 0.24 -13.81 -16.90
N GLU A 109 -0.72 -14.68 -17.20
CA GLU A 109 -1.15 -14.94 -18.57
C GLU A 109 -1.69 -13.65 -19.20
N GLY A 110 -1.20 -13.27 -20.39
CA GLY A 110 -1.65 -12.05 -21.07
C GLY A 110 -1.03 -10.72 -20.61
N ASP A 111 0.13 -10.71 -19.93
CA ASP A 111 0.81 -9.48 -19.43
C ASP A 111 0.13 -8.81 -18.23
N GLU A 112 -0.78 -9.50 -17.54
CA GLU A 112 -1.37 -8.96 -16.33
C GLU A 112 -0.34 -9.00 -15.18
N ARG A 113 -0.26 -7.92 -14.39
CA ARG A 113 0.59 -7.90 -13.19
C ARG A 113 -0.15 -8.61 -12.07
N VAL A 114 0.25 -9.84 -11.77
CA VAL A 114 -0.31 -10.64 -10.68
C VAL A 114 0.61 -10.54 -9.47
N THR A 115 0.03 -10.31 -8.30
CA THR A 115 0.77 -10.37 -7.04
C THR A 115 0.48 -11.72 -6.40
N ASN A 116 1.50 -12.55 -6.27
CA ASN A 116 1.40 -13.89 -5.71
C ASN A 116 1.97 -13.93 -4.30
N VAL A 117 1.27 -14.63 -3.41
CA VAL A 117 1.67 -14.94 -2.05
C VAL A 117 2.16 -16.39 -2.01
N TYR A 118 3.39 -16.58 -1.54
CA TYR A 118 4.02 -17.88 -1.37
C TYR A 118 4.15 -18.18 0.12
N LEU A 119 3.55 -19.28 0.57
CA LEU A 119 3.71 -19.76 1.94
C LEU A 119 4.89 -20.72 2.02
N ILE A 120 5.68 -20.60 3.08
CA ILE A 120 6.80 -21.51 3.37
C ILE A 120 6.66 -22.00 4.80
N ASN A 121 6.63 -23.33 4.95
CA ASN A 121 6.54 -23.97 6.25
C ASN A 121 7.77 -23.63 7.10
N PRO A 122 7.60 -23.04 8.29
CA PRO A 122 8.72 -22.61 9.12
C PRO A 122 9.48 -23.76 9.80
N VAL A 123 8.99 -25.00 9.72
CA VAL A 123 9.63 -26.19 10.33
C VAL A 123 10.27 -27.05 9.25
N THR A 124 9.53 -27.36 8.19
CA THR A 124 9.99 -28.29 7.14
C THR A 124 10.69 -27.62 5.97
N ALA A 125 10.66 -26.28 5.90
CA ALA A 125 11.07 -25.50 4.72
C ALA A 125 10.29 -25.84 3.43
N GLN A 126 9.16 -26.53 3.55
CA GLN A 126 8.28 -26.84 2.42
C GLN A 126 7.67 -25.56 1.86
N VAL A 127 7.82 -25.34 0.56
CA VAL A 127 7.21 -24.22 -0.16
C VAL A 127 5.90 -24.67 -0.79
N TYR A 128 4.83 -23.91 -0.57
CA TYR A 128 3.50 -24.18 -1.13
C TYR A 128 3.30 -23.45 -2.46
N PRO A 129 2.35 -23.93 -3.30
CA PRO A 129 1.98 -23.24 -4.54
C PRO A 129 1.57 -21.78 -4.31
N PRO A 130 1.79 -20.89 -5.29
CA PRO A 130 1.40 -19.48 -5.17
C PRO A 130 -0.12 -19.32 -5.06
N VAL A 131 -0.52 -18.36 -4.23
CA VAL A 131 -1.89 -17.88 -4.13
C VAL A 131 -1.96 -16.47 -4.69
N ASP A 132 -2.86 -16.24 -5.63
CA ASP A 132 -3.11 -14.92 -6.18
C ASP A 132 -3.68 -14.00 -5.07
N GLN A 133 -2.92 -12.97 -4.71
CA GLN A 133 -3.25 -12.04 -3.64
C GLN A 133 -4.56 -11.31 -3.93
N ALA A 134 -4.84 -11.00 -5.20
CA ALA A 134 -6.04 -10.24 -5.60
C ALA A 134 -7.34 -11.03 -5.35
N LYS A 135 -7.24 -12.35 -5.15
CA LYS A 135 -8.38 -13.23 -4.83
C LYS A 135 -8.65 -13.34 -3.33
N LEU A 136 -7.73 -12.88 -2.48
CA LEU A 136 -7.90 -12.91 -1.04
C LEU A 136 -8.94 -11.87 -0.63
N TRP A 137 -9.91 -12.26 0.21
CA TRP A 137 -10.95 -11.34 0.67
C TRP A 137 -10.35 -10.16 1.43
N ILE A 138 -9.25 -10.39 2.17
CA ILE A 138 -8.58 -9.33 2.90
C ILE A 138 -7.91 -8.30 1.98
N ASP A 139 -7.44 -8.70 0.81
CA ASP A 139 -6.86 -7.81 -0.19
C ASP A 139 -7.95 -6.96 -0.87
N ILE A 140 -9.09 -7.56 -1.20
CA ILE A 140 -10.28 -6.84 -1.68
C ILE A 140 -10.74 -5.83 -0.61
N THR A 141 -10.75 -6.25 0.66
CA THR A 141 -11.11 -5.38 1.80
C THR A 141 -10.14 -4.21 1.94
N GLU A 142 -8.84 -4.43 1.73
CA GLU A 142 -7.84 -3.36 1.71
C GLU A 142 -8.10 -2.36 0.59
N HIS A 143 -8.33 -2.85 -0.64
CA HIS A 143 -8.62 -1.99 -1.78
C HIS A 143 -9.93 -1.21 -1.60
N PHE A 144 -10.94 -1.80 -0.95
CA PHE A 144 -12.15 -1.09 -0.56
C PHE A 144 -11.88 -0.03 0.51
N HIS A 145 -11.13 -0.35 1.56
CA HIS A 145 -10.80 0.59 2.64
C HIS A 145 -10.00 1.78 2.11
N TRP A 146 -8.99 1.52 1.28
CA TRP A 146 -8.10 2.52 0.73
C TRP A 146 -8.76 3.36 -0.37
N SER A 147 -9.45 2.70 -1.30
CA SER A 147 -9.87 3.30 -2.57
C SER A 147 -11.32 3.02 -2.97
N LEU A 148 -12.14 2.46 -2.09
CA LEU A 148 -13.53 2.09 -2.40
C LEU A 148 -13.67 1.18 -3.65
N LEU A 149 -12.60 0.44 -4.01
CA LEU A 149 -12.52 -0.32 -5.26
C LEU A 149 -12.61 0.53 -6.55
N LEU A 150 -12.41 1.84 -6.45
CA LEU A 150 -12.47 2.81 -7.56
C LEU A 150 -11.09 3.36 -7.95
N GLY A 151 -10.00 2.73 -7.44
CA GLY A 151 -8.64 3.16 -7.70
C GLY A 151 -8.39 4.62 -7.30
N VAL A 152 -7.73 5.39 -8.17
CA VAL A 152 -7.36 6.79 -7.89
C VAL A 152 -8.58 7.66 -7.51
N ARG A 153 -9.72 7.44 -8.18
CA ARG A 153 -10.95 8.21 -7.90
C ARG A 153 -11.45 7.95 -6.48
N GLY A 154 -11.43 6.70 -6.03
CA GLY A 154 -11.92 6.40 -4.70
C GLY A 154 -10.97 6.82 -3.58
N VAL A 155 -9.66 6.89 -3.84
CA VAL A 155 -8.71 7.55 -2.91
C VAL A 155 -9.07 9.01 -2.74
N GLN A 156 -9.36 9.73 -3.82
CA GLN A 156 -9.81 11.13 -3.76
C GLN A 156 -11.15 11.26 -3.04
N THR A 157 -12.10 10.36 -3.30
CA THR A 157 -13.39 10.32 -2.60
C THR A 157 -13.22 10.10 -1.10
N ASN A 158 -12.39 9.13 -0.69
CA ASN A 158 -12.08 8.88 0.72
C ASN A 158 -11.40 10.10 1.36
N GLY A 159 -10.45 10.74 0.67
CA GLY A 159 -9.84 12.00 1.13
C GLY A 159 -10.87 13.11 1.34
N PHE A 160 -11.78 13.31 0.39
CA PHE A 160 -12.87 14.29 0.48
C PHE A 160 -13.83 13.99 1.65
N LEU A 161 -14.27 12.74 1.79
CA LEU A 161 -15.15 12.32 2.89
C LEU A 161 -14.46 12.44 4.25
N THR A 162 -13.17 12.14 4.32
CA THR A 162 -12.36 12.33 5.53
C THR A 162 -12.27 13.82 5.90
N PHE A 163 -12.01 14.69 4.91
CA PHE A 163 -12.00 16.14 5.12
C PHE A 163 -13.36 16.65 5.60
N PHE A 164 -14.44 16.17 4.99
CA PHE A 164 -15.79 16.56 5.39
C PHE A 164 -16.15 16.02 6.78
N THR A 165 -15.62 14.86 7.17
CA THR A 165 -15.75 14.31 8.53
C THR A 165 -15.10 15.24 9.57
N LEU A 166 -13.99 15.90 9.25
CA LEU A 166 -13.39 16.91 10.14
C LEU A 166 -14.36 18.06 10.41
N PHE A 167 -15.02 18.58 9.36
CA PHE A 167 -16.04 19.61 9.50
C PHE A 167 -17.25 19.12 10.32
N MET A 168 -17.62 17.86 10.16
CA MET A 168 -18.66 17.23 10.98
C MET A 168 -18.28 17.16 12.45
N LEU A 169 -17.03 16.81 12.78
CA LEU A 169 -16.56 16.82 14.16
C LEU A 169 -16.63 18.22 14.77
N ILE A 170 -16.19 19.24 14.05
CA ILE A 170 -16.22 20.65 14.52
C ILE A 170 -17.67 21.12 14.72
N SER A 171 -18.56 20.85 13.75
CA SER A 171 -19.97 21.21 13.88
C SER A 171 -20.68 20.43 14.99
N GLY A 172 -20.32 19.16 15.19
CA GLY A 172 -20.80 18.32 16.29
C GLY A 172 -20.39 18.87 17.66
N LEU A 173 -19.13 19.27 17.82
CA LEU A 173 -18.65 19.90 19.05
C LEU A 173 -19.37 21.22 19.34
N TRP A 174 -19.57 22.05 18.31
CA TRP A 174 -20.32 23.30 18.43
C TRP A 174 -21.78 23.07 18.84
N LEU A 175 -22.44 22.06 18.25
CA LEU A 175 -23.82 21.68 18.60
C LEU A 175 -23.91 21.05 19.99
N TRP A 176 -22.91 20.26 20.39
CA TRP A 176 -22.82 19.63 21.69
C TRP A 176 -22.59 20.65 22.81
N TRP A 177 -21.88 21.75 22.53
CA TRP A 177 -21.50 22.75 23.54
C TRP A 177 -22.73 23.23 24.33
N PRO A 178 -22.77 22.98 25.66
CA PRO A 178 -23.93 23.28 26.47
C PRO A 178 -24.01 24.79 26.72
N SER A 179 -25.21 25.33 26.74
CA SER A 179 -25.43 26.72 27.15
C SER A 179 -25.48 26.89 28.67
N ASN A 180 -25.50 25.78 29.43
CA ASN A 180 -25.52 25.77 30.89
C ASN A 180 -24.94 24.45 31.46
N ILE A 181 -24.26 24.50 32.61
CA ILE A 181 -23.59 23.37 33.29
C ILE A 181 -24.57 22.23 33.65
N LYS A 182 -25.83 22.55 33.99
CA LYS A 182 -26.86 21.51 34.24
C LYS A 182 -27.14 20.65 33.00
N GLN A 183 -27.03 21.22 31.80
CA GLN A 183 -27.17 20.48 30.55
C GLN A 183 -25.95 19.62 30.27
N LEU A 184 -24.76 20.04 30.69
CA LEU A 184 -23.53 19.25 30.55
C LEU A 184 -23.64 17.91 31.30
N LYS A 185 -24.07 17.93 32.57
CA LYS A 185 -24.29 16.70 33.36
C LYS A 185 -25.28 15.73 32.71
N GLN A 186 -26.26 16.25 31.96
CA GLN A 186 -27.24 15.40 31.26
C GLN A 186 -26.71 14.83 29.93
N ARG A 187 -25.70 15.46 29.31
CA ARG A 187 -25.15 15.08 27.99
C ARG A 187 -23.97 14.12 28.05
N ILE A 188 -23.36 13.97 29.22
CA ILE A 188 -22.18 13.10 29.44
C ILE A 188 -22.53 11.77 30.15
N TRP A 189 -23.80 11.59 30.53
CA TRP A 189 -24.28 10.41 31.25
C TRP A 189 -25.40 9.72 30.48
N TRP A 190 -25.29 8.41 30.33
CA TRP A 190 -26.36 7.58 29.77
C TRP A 190 -27.48 7.36 30.79
N LYS A 191 -28.73 7.56 30.37
CA LYS A 191 -29.92 7.28 31.20
C LYS A 191 -30.51 5.92 30.84
N LYS A 192 -30.69 5.06 31.84
CA LYS A 192 -31.39 3.77 31.70
C LYS A 192 -32.91 3.98 31.65
N GLY A 193 -33.63 3.10 30.95
CA GLY A 193 -35.12 3.10 30.91
C GLY A 193 -35.77 4.17 30.01
N VAL A 194 -35.03 4.72 29.05
CA VAL A 194 -35.55 5.70 28.08
C VAL A 194 -35.82 5.07 26.72
N SER A 195 -36.62 5.73 25.88
CA SER A 195 -36.89 5.28 24.50
C SER A 195 -35.60 5.14 23.68
N LEU A 196 -35.59 4.22 22.70
CA LEU A 196 -34.42 3.94 21.86
C LEU A 196 -33.85 5.20 21.21
N ARG A 197 -34.71 6.05 20.64
CA ARG A 197 -34.32 7.34 20.05
C ARG A 197 -33.53 8.21 21.03
N ARG A 198 -33.97 8.28 22.28
CA ARG A 198 -33.30 9.06 23.32
C ARG A 198 -32.01 8.40 23.77
N SER A 199 -32.00 7.08 23.92
CA SER A 199 -30.80 6.32 24.26
C SER A 199 -29.70 6.49 23.20
N LEU A 200 -30.04 6.41 21.91
CA LEU A 200 -29.10 6.63 20.81
C LEU A 200 -28.56 8.07 20.77
N TYR A 201 -29.41 9.05 21.05
CA TYR A 201 -29.00 10.46 21.15
C TYR A 201 -28.04 10.69 22.33
N ASP A 202 -28.34 10.12 23.50
CA ASP A 202 -27.49 10.22 24.69
C ASP A 202 -26.16 9.49 24.44
N LEU A 203 -26.18 8.30 23.83
CA LEU A 203 -24.98 7.52 23.46
C LEU A 203 -24.11 8.26 22.43
N HIS A 204 -24.71 8.84 21.39
CA HIS A 204 -23.97 9.60 20.38
C HIS A 204 -23.29 10.83 20.99
N ASN A 205 -23.97 11.58 21.87
CA ASN A 205 -23.36 12.71 22.58
C ASN A 205 -22.22 12.26 23.50
N MET A 206 -22.43 11.17 24.24
CA MET A 206 -21.48 10.62 25.19
C MET A 206 -20.22 10.10 24.45
N LEU A 207 -20.39 9.17 23.52
CA LEU A 207 -19.29 8.63 22.72
C LEU A 207 -18.62 9.72 21.88
N GLY A 208 -19.42 10.62 21.29
CA GLY A 208 -18.91 11.72 20.48
C GLY A 208 -17.93 12.59 21.25
N ILE A 209 -18.23 12.97 22.50
CA ILE A 209 -17.31 13.78 23.30
C ILE A 209 -16.11 12.99 23.85
N TYR A 210 -16.33 11.77 24.34
CA TYR A 210 -15.24 10.96 24.89
C TYR A 210 -14.23 10.53 23.81
N LEU A 211 -14.71 10.22 22.61
CA LEU A 211 -13.87 9.81 21.49
C LEU A 211 -13.43 11.00 20.63
N PHE A 212 -13.95 12.21 20.83
CA PHE A 212 -13.61 13.40 20.04
C PHE A 212 -12.10 13.58 19.76
N PRO A 213 -11.20 13.61 20.78
CA PRO A 213 -9.77 13.82 20.52
C PRO A 213 -9.17 12.69 19.67
N MET A 214 -9.61 11.45 19.89
CA MET A 214 -9.16 10.30 19.12
C MET A 214 -9.68 10.35 17.68
N LEU A 215 -10.95 10.73 17.48
CA LEU A 215 -11.56 10.87 16.16
C LEU A 215 -10.90 12.00 15.34
N VAL A 216 -10.56 13.12 15.98
CA VAL A 216 -9.82 14.21 15.31
C VAL A 216 -8.44 13.71 14.88
N LEU A 217 -7.72 13.01 15.75
CA LEU A 217 -6.42 12.43 15.39
C LEU A 217 -6.56 11.46 14.20
N LEU A 218 -7.55 10.57 14.24
CA LEU A 218 -7.80 9.55 13.22
C LEU A 218 -8.12 10.18 11.85
N VAL A 219 -8.95 11.22 11.84
CA VAL A 219 -9.28 11.97 10.62
C VAL A 219 -8.08 12.73 10.07
N ILE A 220 -7.26 13.36 10.93
CA ILE A 220 -6.02 14.02 10.51
C ILE A 220 -5.05 13.00 9.90
N THR A 221 -4.85 11.85 10.55
CA THR A 221 -3.98 10.80 10.00
C THR A 221 -4.51 10.27 8.67
N GLY A 222 -5.82 10.07 8.53
CA GLY A 222 -6.44 9.64 7.28
C GLY A 222 -6.23 10.65 6.14
N LEU A 223 -6.32 11.96 6.44
CA LEU A 223 -6.03 13.02 5.46
C LEU A 223 -4.58 13.01 5.02
N VAL A 224 -3.64 12.91 5.97
CA VAL A 224 -2.20 12.82 5.67
C VAL A 224 -1.92 11.63 4.76
N ILE A 225 -2.53 10.48 5.04
CA ILE A 225 -2.36 9.26 4.25
C ILE A 225 -2.93 9.44 2.82
N CYS A 226 -4.15 9.97 2.68
CA CYS A 226 -4.78 10.17 1.37
C CYS A 226 -4.01 11.19 0.49
N TYR A 227 -3.37 12.17 1.13
CA TYR A 227 -2.65 13.26 0.46
C TYR A 227 -1.15 13.22 0.78
N ASN A 228 -0.55 12.04 0.95
CA ASN A 228 0.83 11.93 1.42
C ASN A 228 1.81 12.73 0.54
N GLY A 229 1.68 12.63 -0.79
CA GLY A 229 2.52 13.39 -1.71
C GLY A 229 2.38 14.91 -1.56
N GLN A 230 1.17 15.44 -1.40
CA GLN A 230 0.92 16.86 -1.16
C GLN A 230 1.37 17.30 0.24
N THR A 231 1.27 16.40 1.22
CA THR A 231 1.70 16.64 2.60
C THR A 231 3.22 16.73 2.67
N GLU A 232 3.95 15.79 2.06
CA GLU A 232 5.40 15.81 1.94
C GLU A 232 5.89 17.09 1.24
N GLN A 233 5.24 17.49 0.15
CA GLN A 233 5.57 18.74 -0.56
C GLN A 233 5.37 19.96 0.33
N SER A 234 4.26 20.02 1.06
CA SER A 234 3.91 21.15 1.92
C SER A 234 4.84 21.26 3.14
N ILE A 235 5.21 20.13 3.75
CA ILE A 235 6.20 20.06 4.82
C ILE A 235 7.57 20.50 4.30
N ARG A 236 7.99 20.00 3.13
CA ARG A 236 9.25 20.38 2.51
C ARG A 236 9.30 21.88 2.22
N VAL A 237 8.25 22.45 1.63
CA VAL A 237 8.15 23.90 1.38
C VAL A 237 8.19 24.69 2.70
N GLY A 238 7.49 24.23 3.74
CA GLY A 238 7.52 24.86 5.06
C GLY A 238 8.91 24.85 5.70
N LEU A 239 9.57 23.70 5.69
CA LEU A 239 10.94 23.54 6.17
C LEU A 239 11.94 24.36 5.35
N ASN A 240 11.83 24.37 4.03
CA ASN A 240 12.69 25.16 3.14
C ASN A 240 12.51 26.66 3.38
N ARG A 241 11.28 27.13 3.63
CA ARG A 241 11.01 28.51 4.05
C ARG A 241 11.64 28.84 5.41
N LEU A 242 11.56 27.94 6.38
CA LEU A 242 12.16 28.12 7.72
C LEU A 242 13.69 28.07 7.68
N ALA A 243 14.27 27.25 6.80
CA ALA A 243 15.71 27.10 6.60
C ALA A 243 16.31 28.16 5.65
N GLY A 244 15.50 29.06 5.08
CA GLY A 244 15.96 30.06 4.12
C GLY A 244 16.42 29.49 2.77
N ILE A 245 16.10 28.22 2.48
CA ILE A 245 16.44 27.55 1.23
C ILE A 245 15.38 27.93 0.19
N LYS A 246 15.77 28.71 -0.83
CA LYS A 246 14.92 28.92 -2.00
C LYS A 246 14.88 27.63 -2.82
N GLU A 247 13.70 27.04 -2.98
CA GLU A 247 13.52 25.95 -3.93
C GLU A 247 13.74 26.47 -5.35
N GLU A 248 14.66 25.86 -6.09
CA GLU A 248 14.67 26.01 -7.54
C GLU A 248 13.43 25.29 -8.12
N PRO A 249 12.72 25.89 -9.09
CA PRO A 249 11.54 25.26 -9.67
C PRO A 249 11.95 23.97 -10.36
N ARG A 250 11.48 22.84 -9.83
CA ARG A 250 11.63 21.54 -10.47
C ARG A 250 10.81 21.55 -11.75
N GLY A 251 11.51 21.70 -12.89
CA GLY A 251 10.90 21.66 -14.22
C GLY A 251 9.95 20.48 -14.38
N GLU A 252 8.79 20.76 -14.94
CA GLU A 252 7.77 19.80 -15.32
C GLU A 252 8.42 18.62 -16.08
N ARG A 253 8.48 17.44 -15.48
CA ARG A 253 8.56 16.22 -16.28
C ARG A 253 7.17 15.99 -16.85
N GLY A 254 6.94 16.65 -17.99
CA GLY A 254 5.74 16.52 -18.80
C GLY A 254 5.43 15.06 -19.10
N GLY A 255 4.14 14.75 -19.07
CA GLY A 255 3.61 13.54 -19.66
C GLY A 255 3.92 13.48 -21.16
N GLY A 256 4.17 12.27 -21.64
CA GLY A 256 4.35 12.01 -23.06
C GLY A 256 3.99 10.56 -23.34
N GLY A 257 2.69 10.32 -23.54
CA GLY A 257 2.21 9.18 -24.31
C GLY A 257 2.42 9.46 -25.80
N GLU A 258 2.84 8.40 -26.49
CA GLU A 258 2.69 8.07 -27.91
C GLU A 258 2.54 9.18 -28.99
N GLY A 259 3.44 9.09 -29.98
CA GLY A 259 3.00 9.01 -31.38
C GLY A 259 3.59 10.03 -32.36
N ARG A 260 4.36 9.49 -33.34
CA ARG A 260 4.72 10.06 -34.66
C ARG A 260 5.67 11.26 -34.62
N GLY A 261 6.69 11.41 -35.46
CA GLY A 261 7.14 10.79 -36.69
C GLY A 261 8.10 11.80 -37.36
N GLU A 262 8.98 11.30 -38.23
CA GLU A 262 9.79 12.08 -39.21
C GLU A 262 11.09 12.75 -38.74
N GLY A 263 12.19 12.02 -38.93
CA GLY A 263 13.20 12.34 -39.94
C GLY A 263 13.85 13.73 -39.94
N ARG A 264 15.12 13.78 -39.53
CA ARG A 264 16.16 14.46 -40.32
C ARG A 264 17.57 13.99 -39.94
N ALA A 265 18.22 13.38 -40.91
CA ALA A 265 19.66 13.16 -40.97
C ALA A 265 20.41 14.50 -41.09
N ARG A 266 21.62 14.55 -40.52
CA ARG A 266 22.83 15.29 -40.93
C ARG A 266 23.93 14.92 -39.93
N GLU A 267 24.78 13.96 -40.26
CA GLU A 267 26.10 14.16 -40.89
C GLU A 267 27.12 14.92 -40.02
N GLY A 268 28.04 14.11 -39.49
CA GLY A 268 29.49 14.31 -39.40
C GLY A 268 30.08 15.71 -39.31
N ALA A 269 30.85 15.94 -38.25
CA ALA A 269 32.05 16.77 -38.33
C ALA A 269 33.15 16.22 -37.42
N ALA A 270 34.28 15.96 -38.06
CA ALA A 270 35.50 15.39 -37.55
C ALA A 270 36.14 16.23 -36.43
N GLY A 271 36.82 15.51 -35.53
CA GLY A 271 37.76 16.09 -34.58
C GLY A 271 39.06 16.54 -35.25
N ARG A 272 39.52 17.71 -34.80
CA ARG A 272 40.90 18.22 -34.66
C ARG A 272 40.74 19.31 -33.58
N GLY A 273 41.55 19.51 -32.55
CA GLY A 273 42.91 19.14 -32.23
C GLY A 273 43.57 20.37 -31.58
N SER A 274 44.33 20.15 -30.50
CA SER A 274 45.44 20.99 -30.02
C SER A 274 45.22 22.01 -28.86
N ALA A 275 45.69 21.57 -27.69
CA ALA A 275 46.81 22.12 -26.88
C ALA A 275 46.71 23.45 -26.12
N ALA A 276 46.88 23.36 -24.79
CA ALA A 276 47.91 24.01 -23.94
C ALA A 276 47.56 23.69 -22.46
N GLY A 277 48.46 23.40 -21.51
CA GLY A 277 49.90 23.55 -21.47
C GLY A 277 50.54 22.67 -20.37
N ALA A 278 51.86 22.65 -20.40
CA ALA A 278 52.76 21.72 -19.74
C ALA A 278 53.17 22.10 -18.31
N THR A 279 53.70 21.11 -17.58
CA THR A 279 54.85 21.08 -16.63
C THR A 279 54.57 19.96 -15.61
N GLY A 280 55.44 19.03 -15.22
CA GLY A 280 56.83 18.69 -15.48
C GLY A 280 57.22 17.56 -14.49
N ALA A 281 58.34 16.86 -14.76
CA ALA A 281 59.08 15.92 -13.88
C ALA A 281 58.81 14.40 -13.94
N ARG A 282 59.47 13.76 -14.93
CA ARG A 282 60.44 12.63 -14.89
C ARG A 282 60.36 11.50 -13.83
N GLY A 283 60.48 10.26 -14.34
CA GLY A 283 61.05 9.07 -13.67
C GLY A 283 60.43 7.74 -14.14
N ALA A 284 60.73 7.24 -15.34
CA ALA A 284 61.68 6.16 -15.64
C ALA A 284 61.36 4.76 -15.03
N GLY A 285 61.03 3.79 -15.89
CA GLY A 285 60.99 2.36 -15.56
C GLY A 285 60.20 1.52 -16.57
N ALA A 286 60.89 0.85 -17.49
CA ALA A 286 60.35 0.07 -18.60
C ALA A 286 60.16 -1.43 -18.25
N GLY A 287 59.27 -2.12 -18.96
CA GLY A 287 59.27 -3.60 -19.04
C GLY A 287 58.10 -4.22 -19.82
N ARG A 288 58.33 -4.55 -21.10
CA ARG A 288 57.46 -5.27 -22.06
C ARG A 288 57.25 -6.77 -21.70
N GLY A 289 56.23 -7.38 -22.33
CA GLY A 289 56.24 -8.78 -22.82
C GLY A 289 54.86 -9.47 -22.67
N GLU A 290 53.99 -9.49 -23.68
CA GLU A 290 53.82 -10.51 -24.75
C GLU A 290 53.47 -11.94 -24.29
N GLY A 291 52.39 -12.52 -24.85
CA GLY A 291 52.17 -13.98 -24.84
C GLY A 291 50.71 -14.47 -24.97
N ALA A 292 50.21 -14.57 -26.21
CA ALA A 292 49.26 -15.61 -26.65
C ALA A 292 50.07 -16.63 -27.50
N PRO A 293 49.68 -17.91 -27.77
CA PRO A 293 48.38 -18.27 -28.39
C PRO A 293 47.83 -19.73 -28.22
N ARG A 294 46.61 -19.93 -28.77
CA ARG A 294 46.04 -21.09 -29.55
C ARG A 294 45.88 -22.54 -29.00
N GLY A 295 44.71 -23.12 -29.36
CA GLY A 295 44.45 -24.55 -29.66
C GLY A 295 42.94 -24.88 -29.52
N GLU A 296 42.07 -24.82 -30.54
CA GLU A 296 41.75 -25.74 -31.67
C GLU A 296 41.03 -27.10 -31.37
N ARG A 297 39.86 -27.26 -32.02
CA ARG A 297 39.19 -28.46 -32.60
C ARG A 297 38.29 -29.39 -31.76
N GLY A 298 37.15 -29.76 -32.38
CA GLY A 298 36.40 -30.98 -32.12
C GLY A 298 34.97 -30.97 -32.69
N ALA A 299 34.79 -31.41 -33.94
CA ALA A 299 33.49 -31.67 -34.58
C ALA A 299 33.11 -33.16 -34.46
N GLY A 300 31.81 -33.49 -34.46
CA GLY A 300 31.32 -34.86 -34.56
C GLY A 300 29.81 -34.95 -34.84
N ARG A 301 29.45 -35.44 -36.04
CA ARG A 301 28.11 -35.82 -36.52
C ARG A 301 27.67 -37.16 -35.94
N GLY A 302 26.36 -37.42 -35.93
CA GLY A 302 25.78 -38.77 -35.87
C GLY A 302 24.27 -38.78 -36.15
N GLU A 303 23.87 -39.38 -37.28
CA GLU A 303 22.51 -39.61 -37.76
C GLU A 303 21.80 -40.76 -37.01
N GLY A 304 20.46 -40.84 -37.11
CA GLY A 304 19.73 -42.10 -36.93
C GLY A 304 18.26 -41.96 -36.49
N ALA A 305 17.33 -42.02 -37.44
CA ALA A 305 15.93 -42.45 -37.23
C ALA A 305 15.83 -43.96 -37.57
N PRO A 306 14.80 -44.72 -37.13
CA PRO A 306 13.52 -44.69 -37.86
C PRO A 306 12.23 -44.93 -37.02
N ARG A 307 11.12 -44.91 -37.74
CA ARG A 307 9.68 -45.03 -37.41
C ARG A 307 9.23 -46.37 -36.79
N GLY A 308 8.06 -46.32 -36.13
CA GLY A 308 7.07 -47.43 -35.98
C GLY A 308 5.91 -46.94 -35.09
N GLU A 309 4.75 -46.60 -35.65
CA GLU A 309 3.54 -47.43 -35.86
C GLU A 309 2.82 -47.89 -34.58
N GLY A 310 1.50 -47.64 -34.51
CA GLY A 310 0.58 -48.36 -33.62
C GLY A 310 -0.48 -47.52 -32.92
N ALA A 311 -1.56 -47.18 -33.62
CA ALA A 311 -2.86 -46.88 -33.00
C ALA A 311 -3.58 -48.20 -32.67
N PRO A 312 -4.53 -48.19 -31.71
CA PRO A 312 -5.88 -48.58 -32.14
C PRO A 312 -7.00 -47.70 -31.57
N ARG A 313 -8.14 -47.81 -32.27
CA ARG A 313 -9.45 -47.21 -32.08
C ARG A 313 -10.30 -47.97 -31.03
N GLY A 314 -11.39 -47.31 -30.61
CA GLY A 314 -12.66 -47.90 -30.12
C GLY A 314 -12.75 -47.94 -28.59
N GLU A 315 -13.84 -47.59 -27.92
CA GLU A 315 -15.28 -47.43 -28.27
C GLU A 315 -15.83 -46.32 -27.32
N GLY A 316 -16.85 -45.52 -27.64
CA GLY A 316 -18.11 -45.86 -28.31
C GLY A 316 -19.18 -46.05 -27.25
#